data_AF-A0A4U3ABI8-F1
#
_entry.id   AF-A0A4U3ABI8-F1
#
_cell.length_a   1.000
_cell.length_b   1.000
_cell.length_c   1.000
_cell.angle_alpha   90.00
_cell.angle_beta   90.00
_cell.angle_gamma   90.00
#
_symmetry.space_group_name_H-M   'P 1'
#
loop_
_entity.id
_entity.type
_entity.pdbx_description
1 polymer ?
#
loop_
_entity_poly.entity_id
_entity_poly.type
_entity_poly.pdbx_seq_one_letter_code
_entity_poly.pdbx_strand_id
1 'polypeptide(L)'
;MKEYMLKQFDYHDWANTRLFNRLKELPSYETIFSEKIQSVFPSIKDTFTHIYITDQVWLHILHGKSMNEAIQDRENLRKQIETKSLHELEKMFENMANQYKDFLITIQDVNAVFVIENPYVGKLETSI
;
A
#
# COMPACT_ATOMS: atom_id res chain seq x y z
N MET A 1 21.88 -2.45 5.51
CA MET A 1 20.45 -2.34 5.88
C MET A 1 19.71 -1.36 4.97
N LYS A 2 20.09 -0.08 4.88
CA LYS A 2 19.41 0.91 4.00
C LYS A 2 19.29 0.48 2.53
N GLU A 3 20.39 0.04 1.91
CA GLU A 3 20.34 -0.44 0.51
C GLU A 3 19.43 -1.66 0.33
N TYR A 4 19.36 -2.55 1.34
CA TYR A 4 18.47 -3.70 1.30
C TYR A 4 17.01 -3.27 1.38
N MET A 5 16.66 -2.37 2.31
CA MET A 5 15.34 -1.76 2.42
C MET A 5 14.90 -1.11 1.09
N LEU A 6 15.79 -0.33 0.46
CA LEU A 6 15.50 0.29 -0.84
C LEU A 6 15.23 -0.74 -1.93
N LYS A 7 16.04 -1.82 -1.99
CA LYS A 7 15.80 -2.93 -2.94
C LYS A 7 14.48 -3.66 -2.69
N GLN A 8 14.08 -3.85 -1.43
CA GLN A 8 12.78 -4.45 -1.11
C GLN A 8 11.63 -3.55 -1.57
N PHE A 9 11.76 -2.24 -1.39
CA PHE A 9 10.79 -1.28 -1.88
C PHE A 9 10.73 -1.24 -3.42
N ASP A 10 11.87 -1.22 -4.10
CA ASP A 10 11.93 -1.29 -5.57
C ASP A 10 11.25 -2.56 -6.10
N TYR A 11 11.45 -3.70 -5.41
CA TYR A 11 10.76 -4.94 -5.75
C TYR A 11 9.25 -4.84 -5.55
N HIS A 12 8.77 -4.23 -4.45
CA HIS A 12 7.34 -4.01 -4.20
C HIS A 12 6.68 -3.17 -5.30
N ASP A 13 7.29 -2.03 -5.66
CA ASP A 13 6.83 -1.16 -6.75
C ASP A 13 6.81 -1.89 -8.10
N TRP A 14 7.91 -2.58 -8.43
CA TRP A 14 8.01 -3.40 -9.63
C TRP A 14 6.95 -4.50 -9.68
N ALA A 15 6.72 -5.21 -8.57
CA ALA A 15 5.77 -6.32 -8.51
C ALA A 15 4.33 -5.84 -8.76
N ASN A 16 3.91 -4.76 -8.10
CA ASN A 16 2.59 -4.17 -8.31
C ASN A 16 2.42 -3.68 -9.75
N THR A 17 3.40 -2.96 -10.29
CA THR A 17 3.42 -2.53 -11.70
C THR A 17 3.33 -3.71 -12.66
N ARG A 18 4.06 -4.78 -12.39
CA ARG A 18 4.04 -6.01 -13.21
C ARG A 18 2.66 -6.66 -13.19
N LEU A 19 1.98 -6.70 -12.05
CA LEU A 19 0.62 -7.25 -11.93
C LEU A 19 -0.43 -6.41 -12.68
N PHE A 20 -0.38 -5.07 -12.57
CA PHE A 20 -1.25 -4.19 -13.36
C PHE A 20 -1.10 -4.43 -14.87
N ASN A 21 0.14 -4.47 -15.36
CA ASN A 21 0.43 -4.76 -16.76
C ASN A 21 -0.09 -6.14 -17.18
N ARG A 22 0.05 -7.14 -16.31
CA ARG A 22 -0.41 -8.50 -16.57
C ARG A 22 -1.92 -8.62 -16.69
N LEU A 23 -2.66 -7.88 -15.88
CA LEU A 23 -4.12 -7.83 -15.95
C LEU A 23 -4.61 -7.19 -17.25
N LYS A 24 -4.00 -6.10 -17.69
CA LYS A 24 -4.38 -5.37 -18.91
C LYS A 24 -4.24 -6.18 -20.20
N GLU A 25 -3.45 -7.24 -20.19
CA GLU A 25 -3.31 -8.14 -21.33
C GLU A 25 -4.46 -9.16 -21.44
N LEU A 26 -5.32 -9.27 -20.42
CA LEU A 26 -6.49 -10.15 -20.47
C LEU A 26 -7.64 -9.49 -21.26
N PRO A 27 -8.43 -10.28 -22.00
CA PRO A 27 -9.68 -9.77 -22.57
C PRO A 27 -10.63 -9.37 -21.44
N SER A 28 -11.33 -8.25 -21.60
CA SER A 28 -12.27 -7.73 -20.59
C SER A 28 -11.64 -7.54 -19.21
N TYR A 29 -10.37 -7.09 -19.16
CA TYR A 29 -9.59 -6.98 -17.93
C TYR A 29 -10.30 -6.18 -16.81
N GLU A 30 -11.08 -5.13 -17.13
CA GLU A 30 -11.84 -4.37 -16.12
C GLU A 30 -12.92 -5.24 -15.44
N THR A 31 -13.59 -6.10 -16.21
CA THR A 31 -14.58 -7.04 -15.68
C THR A 31 -13.91 -8.07 -14.78
N ILE A 32 -12.84 -8.71 -15.26
CA ILE A 32 -12.08 -9.71 -14.50
C ILE A 32 -11.51 -9.10 -13.20
N PHE A 33 -11.03 -7.86 -13.28
CA PHE A 33 -10.48 -7.15 -12.13
C PHE A 33 -11.50 -6.97 -11.00
N SER A 34 -12.76 -6.73 -11.35
CA SER A 34 -13.85 -6.45 -10.38
C SER A 34 -14.74 -7.66 -10.07
N GLU A 35 -14.57 -8.77 -10.80
CA GLU A 35 -15.39 -9.97 -10.68
C GLU A 35 -15.31 -10.57 -9.28
N LYS A 36 -16.47 -10.98 -8.74
CA LYS A 36 -16.56 -11.54 -7.40
C LYS A 36 -16.24 -13.03 -7.40
N ILE A 37 -15.30 -13.43 -6.54
CA ILE A 37 -14.87 -14.83 -6.37
C ILE A 37 -14.93 -15.25 -4.90
N GLN A 38 -15.00 -16.55 -4.64
CA GLN A 38 -14.93 -17.08 -3.28
C GLN A 38 -13.48 -17.06 -2.77
N SER A 39 -13.11 -15.99 -2.08
CA SER A 39 -11.78 -15.76 -1.52
C SER A 39 -11.86 -14.80 -0.32
N VAL A 40 -10.82 -14.77 0.51
CA VAL A 40 -10.68 -13.81 1.62
C VAL A 40 -10.71 -12.36 1.13
N PHE A 41 -10.24 -12.13 -0.10
CA PHE A 41 -10.50 -10.91 -0.86
C PHE A 41 -11.47 -11.24 -1.98
N PRO A 42 -12.69 -10.70 -1.99
CA PRO A 42 -13.73 -11.18 -2.88
C PRO A 42 -13.57 -10.70 -4.33
N SER A 43 -12.46 -10.08 -4.73
CA SER A 43 -12.07 -9.81 -6.12
C SER A 43 -10.57 -9.44 -6.18
N ILE A 44 -10.00 -9.38 -7.39
CA ILE A 44 -8.63 -8.85 -7.58
C ILE A 44 -8.58 -7.39 -7.15
N LYS A 45 -9.60 -6.59 -7.49
CA LYS A 45 -9.73 -5.20 -7.04
C LYS A 45 -9.72 -5.07 -5.52
N ASP A 46 -10.40 -5.95 -4.80
CA ASP A 46 -10.39 -5.97 -3.34
C ASP A 46 -8.98 -6.26 -2.79
N THR A 47 -8.20 -7.12 -3.44
CA THR A 47 -6.79 -7.36 -3.08
C THR A 47 -5.92 -6.12 -3.29
N PHE A 48 -5.98 -5.47 -4.45
CA PHE A 48 -5.21 -4.24 -4.70
C PHE A 48 -5.65 -3.10 -3.79
N THR A 49 -6.94 -3.00 -3.49
CA THR A 49 -7.48 -2.04 -2.52
C THR A 49 -6.85 -2.26 -1.14
N HIS A 50 -6.73 -3.52 -0.71
CA HIS A 50 -6.10 -3.85 0.57
C HIS A 50 -4.61 -3.48 0.62
N ILE A 51 -3.86 -3.78 -0.45
CA ILE A 51 -2.44 -3.40 -0.56
C ILE A 51 -2.30 -1.89 -0.46
N TYR A 52 -3.02 -1.13 -1.29
CA TYR A 52 -2.95 0.33 -1.34
C TYR A 52 -3.27 0.98 0.01
N ILE A 53 -4.34 0.52 0.68
CA ILE A 53 -4.74 1.05 1.98
C ILE A 53 -3.67 0.74 3.04
N THR A 54 -3.10 -0.46 3.02
CA THR A 54 -2.05 -0.85 3.97
C THR A 54 -0.79 -0.01 3.78
N ASP A 55 -0.37 0.20 2.54
CA ASP A 55 0.75 1.08 2.20
C ASP A 55 0.47 2.53 2.66
N GLN A 56 -0.73 3.07 2.42
CA GLN A 56 -1.05 4.42 2.90
C GLN A 56 -0.98 4.53 4.44
N VAL A 57 -1.51 3.54 5.16
CA VAL A 57 -1.49 3.52 6.64
C VAL A 57 -0.05 3.54 7.14
N TRP A 58 0.83 2.71 6.56
CA TRP A 58 2.23 2.68 6.95
C TRP A 58 2.97 3.95 6.57
N LEU A 59 2.74 4.51 5.40
CA LEU A 59 3.34 5.79 5.00
C LEU A 59 2.95 6.91 5.96
N HIS A 60 1.69 6.95 6.39
CA HIS A 60 1.21 7.89 7.41
C HIS A 60 1.91 7.71 8.76
N ILE A 61 2.07 6.46 9.22
CA ILE A 61 2.78 6.15 10.47
C ILE A 61 4.24 6.58 10.38
N LEU A 62 4.90 6.30 9.25
CA LEU A 62 6.28 6.68 8.99
C LEU A 62 6.48 8.21 8.93
N HIS A 63 5.44 8.96 8.58
CA HIS A 63 5.40 10.43 8.68
C HIS A 63 4.98 10.94 10.07
N GLY A 64 4.84 10.06 11.07
CA GLY A 64 4.61 10.41 12.46
C GLY A 64 3.14 10.48 12.89
N LYS A 65 2.17 10.09 12.05
CA LYS A 65 0.78 9.91 12.52
C LYS A 65 0.71 8.72 13.49
N SER A 66 -0.16 8.79 14.49
CA SER A 66 -0.45 7.61 15.31
C SER A 66 -1.14 6.52 14.47
N MET A 67 -0.98 5.25 14.85
CA MET A 67 -1.64 4.15 14.14
C MET A 67 -3.17 4.29 14.18
N ASN A 68 -3.73 4.83 15.27
CA ASN A 68 -5.16 5.14 15.36
C ASN A 68 -5.61 6.14 14.29
N GLU A 69 -4.92 7.28 14.18
CA GLU A 69 -5.23 8.29 13.16
C GLU A 69 -5.03 7.76 11.75
N ALA A 70 -3.96 6.99 11.52
CA ALA A 70 -3.67 6.42 10.20
C ALA A 70 -4.75 5.42 9.74
N ILE A 71 -5.36 4.67 10.67
CA ILE A 71 -6.40 3.66 10.38
C ILE A 71 -7.79 4.29 10.17
N GLN A 72 -8.07 5.46 10.74
CA GLN A 72 -9.41 6.08 10.71
C GLN A 72 -9.91 6.36 9.28
N ASP A 73 -9.01 6.69 8.35
CA ASP A 73 -9.39 7.05 6.97
C ASP A 73 -9.63 5.84 6.04
N ARG A 74 -9.37 4.61 6.52
CA ARG A 74 -9.40 3.39 5.67
C ARG A 74 -10.72 3.16 4.97
N GLU A 75 -11.84 3.32 5.67
CA GLU A 75 -13.17 3.05 5.09
C GLU A 75 -13.56 4.11 4.05
N ASN A 76 -13.18 5.37 4.27
CA ASN A 76 -13.39 6.42 3.29
C ASN A 76 -12.56 6.16 2.03
N LEU A 77 -11.28 5.80 2.21
CA LEU A 77 -10.40 5.47 1.10
C LEU A 77 -10.89 4.25 0.31
N ARG A 78 -11.37 3.21 1.00
CA ARG A 78 -11.97 2.04 0.36
C ARG A 78 -13.13 2.43 -0.55
N LYS A 79 -14.08 3.24 -0.06
CA LYS A 79 -15.22 3.73 -0.86
C LYS A 79 -14.77 4.55 -2.07
N GLN A 80 -13.72 5.35 -1.94
CA GLN A 80 -13.15 6.07 -3.08
C GLN A 80 -12.63 5.10 -4.14
N ILE A 81 -11.88 4.07 -3.73
CA ILE A 81 -11.29 3.05 -4.63
C ILE A 81 -12.36 2.18 -5.28
N GLU A 82 -13.48 1.88 -4.61
CA GLU A 82 -14.58 1.10 -5.16
C GLU A 82 -15.13 1.66 -6.48
N THR A 83 -15.04 2.97 -6.69
CA THR A 83 -15.46 3.63 -7.93
C THR A 83 -14.38 3.70 -9.02
N LYS A 84 -13.14 3.32 -8.71
CA LYS A 84 -11.99 3.44 -9.63
C LYS A 84 -11.88 2.30 -10.62
N SER A 85 -11.55 2.64 -11.86
CA SER A 85 -11.07 1.68 -12.87
C SER A 85 -9.70 1.10 -12.47
N LEU A 86 -9.28 0.01 -13.14
CA LEU A 86 -7.93 -0.54 -12.98
C LEU A 86 -6.87 0.53 -13.26
N HIS A 87 -7.07 1.35 -14.29
CA HIS A 87 -6.10 2.40 -14.67
C HIS A 87 -6.01 3.53 -13.65
N GLU A 88 -7.14 3.98 -13.10
CA GLU A 88 -7.12 4.99 -12.03
C GLU A 88 -6.42 4.47 -10.77
N LEU A 89 -6.67 3.20 -10.41
CA LEU A 89 -6.01 2.61 -9.25
C LEU A 89 -4.50 2.45 -9.49
N GLU A 90 -4.07 2.05 -10.69
CA GLU A 90 -2.65 2.02 -11.07
C GLU A 90 -2.00 3.41 -10.88
N LYS A 91 -2.65 4.49 -11.30
CA LYS A 91 -2.13 5.86 -11.07
C LYS A 91 -2.03 6.22 -9.59
N MET A 92 -2.96 5.74 -8.77
CA MET A 92 -2.85 5.90 -7.32
C MET A 92 -1.62 5.16 -6.77
N PHE A 93 -1.37 3.93 -7.21
CA PHE A 93 -0.17 3.17 -6.84
C PHE A 93 1.13 3.85 -7.28
N GLU A 94 1.21 4.34 -8.53
CA GLU A 94 2.38 5.09 -9.01
C GLU A 94 2.67 6.32 -8.13
N ASN A 95 1.62 7.06 -7.76
CA ASN A 95 1.75 8.22 -6.88
C ASN A 95 2.18 7.82 -5.46
N MET A 96 1.63 6.74 -4.90
CA MET A 96 2.04 6.19 -3.61
C MET A 96 3.51 5.77 -3.62
N ALA A 97 3.93 5.10 -4.69
CA ALA A 97 5.30 4.64 -4.83
C ALA A 97 6.29 5.81 -4.85
N ASN A 98 5.95 6.91 -5.53
CA ASN A 98 6.78 8.13 -5.52
C ASN A 98 6.89 8.73 -4.12
N GLN A 99 5.78 8.84 -3.38
CA GLN A 99 5.82 9.36 -2.00
C GLN A 99 6.68 8.50 -1.08
N TYR A 100 6.64 7.17 -1.23
CA TYR A 100 7.54 6.29 -0.53
C TYR A 100 8.99 6.49 -0.93
N LYS A 101 9.32 6.58 -2.22
CA LYS A 101 10.70 6.85 -2.68
C LYS A 101 11.23 8.15 -2.07
N ASP A 102 10.42 9.21 -2.13
CA ASP A 102 10.75 10.52 -1.56
C ASP A 102 10.98 10.44 -0.05
N PHE A 103 10.18 9.64 0.68
CA PHE A 103 10.39 9.43 2.11
C PHE A 103 11.64 8.60 2.40
N LEU A 104 11.80 7.45 1.75
CA LEU A 104 12.85 6.47 2.05
C LEU A 104 14.27 7.02 1.82
N ILE A 105 14.45 7.95 0.85
CA ILE A 105 15.75 8.59 0.64
C ILE A 105 16.16 9.46 1.83
N THR A 106 15.20 10.04 2.57
CA THR A 106 15.45 10.92 3.72
C THR A 106 15.93 10.19 4.96
N ILE A 107 15.65 8.88 5.07
CA ILE A 107 16.04 8.07 6.25
C ILE A 107 17.56 7.99 6.35
N GLN A 108 18.14 8.52 7.42
CA GLN A 108 19.59 8.45 7.66
C GLN A 108 20.01 7.13 8.31
N ASP A 109 19.30 6.73 9.37
CA ASP A 109 19.51 5.48 10.09
C ASP A 109 18.23 4.65 10.08
N VAL A 110 18.27 3.52 9.37
CA VAL A 110 17.15 2.58 9.29
C VAL A 110 16.96 1.79 10.59
N ASN A 111 17.97 1.73 11.46
CA ASN A 111 17.89 1.05 12.75
C ASN A 111 17.41 1.98 13.87
N ALA A 112 17.12 3.25 13.55
CA ALA A 112 16.56 4.19 14.51
C ALA A 112 15.23 3.63 15.05
N VAL A 113 15.18 3.42 16.37
CA VAL A 113 14.01 2.85 17.03
C VAL A 113 12.95 3.94 17.17
N PHE A 114 11.72 3.61 16.81
CA PHE A 114 10.53 4.42 17.03
C PHE A 114 9.44 3.59 17.72
N VAL A 115 8.52 4.29 18.38
CA VAL A 115 7.41 3.66 19.11
C VAL A 115 6.15 3.74 18.27
N ILE A 116 5.52 2.60 18.04
CA ILE A 116 4.18 2.49 17.47
C ILE A 116 3.21 2.22 18.61
N GLU A 117 2.24 3.12 18.81
CA GLU A 117 1.10 2.85 19.70
C GLU A 117 0.04 2.07 18.90
N ASN A 118 0.12 0.74 18.93
CA ASN A 118 -0.82 -0.13 18.24
C ASN A 118 -2.12 -0.27 19.05
N PRO A 119 -3.29 0.05 18.49
CA PRO A 119 -4.56 0.01 19.23
C PRO A 119 -5.01 -1.39 19.65
N TYR A 120 -4.45 -2.44 19.06
CA TYR A 120 -4.82 -3.83 19.33
C TYR A 120 -3.90 -4.50 20.35
N VAL A 121 -2.61 -4.14 20.39
CA VAL A 121 -1.59 -4.84 21.19
C VAL A 121 -0.73 -3.93 22.06
N GLY A 122 -0.98 -2.61 22.03
CA GLY A 122 -0.26 -1.63 22.84
C GLY A 122 1.02 -1.09 22.18
N LYS A 123 1.95 -0.61 23.01
CA LYS A 123 3.19 0.01 22.53
C LYS A 123 4.16 -1.03 21.98
N LEU A 124 4.70 -0.76 20.80
CA LEU A 124 5.75 -1.55 20.17
C LEU A 124 6.94 -0.64 19.86
N GLU A 125 8.10 -0.96 20.42
CA GLU A 125 9.38 -0.40 20.00
C GLU A 125 9.88 -1.20 18.79
N THR A 126 10.14 -0.53 17.68
CA THR A 126 10.59 -1.17 16.43
C THR A 126 11.48 -0.24 15.63
N SER A 127 12.12 -0.76 14.58
CA SER A 127 12.81 0.00 13.54
C SER A 127 12.23 -0.36 12.17
N ILE A 128 12.73 0.27 11.10
CA ILE A 128 12.26 0.06 9.72
C ILE A 128 12.94 -1.16 9.10
#